data_AF-A0A4R4PEY8-F1
#
_entry.id   AF-A0A4R4PEY8-F1
#
_cell.length_a   1.000
_cell.length_b   1.000
_cell.length_c   1.000
_cell.angle_alpha   90.00
_cell.angle_beta   90.00
_cell.angle_gamma   90.00
#
_symmetry.space_group_name_H-M   'P 1'
#
loop_
_entity.id
_entity.type
_entity.pdbx_description
1 polymer ?
#
loop_
_entity_poly.entity_id
_entity_poly.type
_entity_poly.pdbx_seq_one_letter_code
_entity_poly.pdbx_strand_id
1 'polypeptide(L)'
;MLLSPLADRRFKAGALPAAARGNWLFVVVLLAGVVLRVVTMLGFRGVLWFNDSYDFLRIADDPFPHPLRPSGYGLFLWGLKPFHSLALVTLLQHAAIVGLAVVGYRMLVRDFEVRRTWAALAVTPILLDSYQIELEHLLLSDTLFTVLIFGALLVLA
;
A
#
# COMPACT_ATOMS: atom_id res chain seq x y z
N MET A 1 -12.54 -37.99 11.00
CA MET A 1 -11.67 -37.50 9.91
C MET A 1 -12.50 -37.31 8.66
N LEU A 2 -13.03 -36.11 8.43
CA LEU A 2 -13.70 -35.74 7.18
C LEU A 2 -12.82 -34.69 6.49
N LEU A 3 -12.12 -35.10 5.44
CA LEU A 3 -11.34 -34.22 4.58
C LEU A 3 -12.31 -33.46 3.66
N SER A 4 -12.38 -32.14 3.83
CA SER A 4 -12.99 -31.23 2.85
C SER A 4 -12.18 -31.24 1.55
N PRO A 5 -12.80 -31.27 0.36
CA PRO A 5 -12.09 -31.18 -0.91
C PRO A 5 -11.69 -29.72 -1.16
N LEU A 6 -10.53 -29.31 -0.63
CA LEU A 6 -9.86 -28.05 -0.99
C LEU A 6 -8.98 -28.22 -2.23
N ALA A 7 -9.48 -28.85 -3.28
CA ALA A 7 -8.75 -29.00 -4.53
C ALA A 7 -9.54 -28.41 -5.71
N ASP A 8 -8.86 -27.55 -6.46
CA ASP A 8 -9.16 -27.09 -7.82
C ASP A 8 -9.90 -25.76 -8.02
N ARG A 9 -9.37 -24.67 -7.44
CA ARG A 9 -9.35 -23.38 -8.15
C ARG A 9 -8.14 -23.30 -9.07
N ARG A 10 -8.15 -24.10 -10.15
CA ARG A 10 -7.18 -23.94 -11.25
C ARG A 10 -7.42 -22.57 -11.89
N PHE A 11 -6.47 -21.64 -11.73
CA PHE A 11 -6.49 -20.37 -12.45
C PHE A 11 -6.45 -20.67 -13.96
N LYS A 12 -7.60 -20.57 -14.63
CA LYS A 12 -7.68 -20.71 -16.08
C LYS A 12 -6.90 -19.56 -16.71
N ALA A 13 -5.93 -19.87 -17.57
CA ALA A 13 -5.07 -18.88 -18.25
C ALA A 13 -5.85 -17.81 -19.07
N GLY A 14 -7.13 -18.05 -19.38
CA GLY A 14 -8.05 -17.05 -19.99
C GLY A 14 -8.79 -16.13 -19.01
N ALA A 15 -8.64 -16.31 -17.70
CA ALA A 15 -9.35 -15.53 -16.68
C ALA A 15 -8.81 -14.09 -16.53
N LEU A 16 -7.52 -13.89 -16.76
CA LEU A 16 -6.87 -12.57 -16.69
C LEU A 16 -7.41 -11.58 -17.74
N PRO A 17 -7.46 -11.91 -19.04
CA PRO A 17 -8.03 -10.99 -20.04
C PRO A 17 -9.55 -10.77 -19.89
N ALA A 18 -10.30 -11.79 -19.46
CA ALA A 18 -11.75 -11.65 -19.20
C ALA A 18 -12.04 -10.80 -17.94
N ALA A 19 -11.26 -10.99 -16.87
CA ALA A 19 -11.34 -10.16 -15.68
C ALA A 19 -10.90 -8.72 -15.96
N ALA A 20 -9.88 -8.50 -16.80
CA ALA A 20 -9.43 -7.16 -17.19
C ALA A 20 -10.51 -6.40 -18.00
N ARG A 21 -11.21 -7.06 -18.95
CA ARG A 21 -12.31 -6.42 -19.71
C ARG A 21 -13.44 -5.91 -18.82
N GLY A 22 -13.76 -6.64 -17.75
CA GLY A 22 -14.79 -6.21 -16.80
C GLY A 22 -14.33 -5.19 -15.75
N ASN A 23 -13.03 -4.90 -15.63
CA ASN A 23 -12.47 -3.98 -14.62
C ASN A 23 -11.54 -2.95 -15.28
N TRP A 24 -11.74 -2.65 -16.57
CA TRP A 24 -10.78 -1.91 -17.38
C TRP A 24 -10.45 -0.54 -16.77
N LEU A 25 -11.45 0.18 -16.23
CA LEU A 25 -11.24 1.48 -15.60
C LEU A 25 -10.32 1.36 -14.39
N PHE A 26 -10.56 0.38 -13.52
CA PHE A 26 -9.69 0.12 -12.37
C PHE A 26 -8.28 -0.26 -12.82
N VAL A 27 -8.13 -1.09 -13.85
CA VAL A 27 -6.81 -1.46 -14.40
C VAL A 27 -6.06 -0.24 -14.92
N VAL A 28 -6.74 0.66 -15.64
CA VAL A 28 -6.12 1.91 -16.13
C VAL A 28 -5.68 2.80 -14.97
N VAL A 29 -6.54 3.01 -13.96
CA VAL A 29 -6.22 3.82 -12.78
C VAL A 29 -5.07 3.20 -11.97
N LEU A 30 -5.08 1.88 -11.79
CA LEU A 30 -4.03 1.13 -11.09
C LEU A 30 -2.69 1.25 -11.82
N LEU A 31 -2.68 1.03 -13.14
CA LEU A 31 -1.46 1.15 -13.94
C LEU A 31 -0.92 2.59 -13.92
N ALA A 32 -1.78 3.59 -14.06
CA ALA A 32 -1.39 4.99 -13.95
C ALA A 32 -0.77 5.28 -12.58
N GLY A 33 -1.40 4.84 -11.49
CA GLY A 33 -0.89 5.01 -10.13
C GLY A 33 0.46 4.31 -9.88
N VAL A 34 0.66 3.11 -10.44
CA VAL A 34 1.94 2.40 -10.37
C VAL A 34 3.02 3.13 -11.19
N VAL A 35 2.70 3.58 -12.40
CA VAL A 35 3.63 4.34 -13.25
C VAL A 35 4.06 5.62 -12.56
N LEU A 36 3.14 6.36 -11.95
CA LEU A 36 3.47 7.57 -11.19
C LEU A 36 4.46 7.27 -10.06
N ARG A 37 4.23 6.21 -9.27
CA ARG A 37 5.14 5.79 -8.19
C ARG A 37 6.52 5.39 -8.71
N VAL A 38 6.59 4.65 -9.82
CA VAL A 38 7.86 4.29 -10.47
C VAL A 38 8.59 5.55 -10.93
N VAL A 39 7.91 6.48 -11.61
CA VAL A 39 8.51 7.75 -12.05
C VAL A 39 9.01 8.55 -10.86
N THR A 40 8.24 8.63 -9.77
CA THR A 40 8.66 9.30 -8.53
C THR A 40 9.93 8.66 -7.96
N MET A 41 9.99 7.34 -7.82
CA MET A 41 11.20 6.66 -7.33
C MET A 41 12.43 6.84 -8.22
N LEU A 42 12.24 6.97 -9.54
CA LEU A 42 13.33 7.21 -10.48
C LEU A 42 13.80 8.67 -10.46
N GLY A 43 12.87 9.61 -10.28
CA GLY A 43 13.14 11.05 -10.23
C GLY A 43 13.69 11.53 -8.88
N PHE A 44 13.23 10.93 -7.78
CA PHE A 44 13.64 11.21 -6.42
C PHE A 44 14.36 9.97 -5.87
N ARG A 45 15.67 9.87 -6.16
CA ARG A 45 16.48 8.71 -5.79
C ARG A 45 16.82 8.74 -4.29
N GLY A 46 15.86 8.35 -3.45
CA GLY A 46 16.01 8.31 -1.99
C GLY A 46 14.66 8.39 -1.28
N VAL A 47 14.69 8.56 0.04
CA VAL A 47 13.52 9.00 0.80
C VAL A 47 13.43 10.52 0.77
N LEU A 48 12.22 11.07 0.87
CA LEU A 48 12.06 12.46 1.26
C LEU A 48 12.19 12.57 2.77
N TRP A 49 12.98 13.55 3.19
CA TRP A 49 13.23 13.83 4.59
C TRP A 49 12.26 14.87 5.10
N PHE A 50 11.82 14.68 6.34
CA PHE A 50 11.07 15.67 7.09
C PHE A 50 11.69 15.81 8.49
N ASN A 51 11.28 16.85 9.24
CA ASN A 51 11.84 17.11 10.57
C ASN A 51 11.71 15.90 11.52
N ASP A 52 10.66 15.10 11.36
CA ASP A 52 10.37 13.95 12.23
C ASP A 52 11.07 12.66 11.80
N SER A 53 11.59 12.61 10.57
CA SER A 53 12.26 11.42 10.02
C SER A 53 13.47 11.01 10.86
N TYR A 54 14.18 11.97 11.44
CA TYR A 54 15.37 11.73 12.26
C TYR A 54 15.02 11.03 13.58
N ASP A 55 13.91 11.38 14.21
CA ASP A 55 13.44 10.70 15.43
C ASP A 55 13.08 9.25 15.14
N PHE A 56 12.40 8.99 14.01
CA PHE A 56 12.05 7.63 13.62
C PHE A 56 13.26 6.75 13.32
N LEU A 57 14.30 7.28 12.66
CA LEU A 57 15.54 6.55 12.47
C LEU A 57 16.28 6.31 13.78
N ARG A 58 16.31 7.29 14.68
CA ARG A 58 16.89 7.11 16.01
C ARG A 58 16.20 5.98 16.78
N ILE A 59 14.87 5.93 16.75
CA ILE A 59 14.08 4.83 17.34
C ILE A 59 14.40 3.49 16.63
N ALA A 60 14.61 3.51 15.32
CA ALA A 60 14.98 2.33 14.56
C ALA A 60 16.40 1.82 14.91
N ASP A 61 17.30 2.70 15.31
CA ASP A 61 18.68 2.35 15.66
C ASP A 61 18.83 1.83 17.08
N ASP A 62 18.21 2.52 18.03
CA ASP A 62 18.21 2.20 19.46
C ASP A 62 16.78 2.40 20.00
N PRO A 63 15.91 1.38 19.99
CA PRO A 63 14.50 1.53 20.32
C PRO A 63 14.23 2.10 21.71
N PHE A 64 13.48 3.20 21.77
CA PHE A 64 13.06 3.85 23.01
C PHE A 64 11.64 4.43 22.91
N PRO A 65 10.93 4.64 24.03
CA PRO A 65 9.61 5.25 24.03
C PRO A 65 9.72 6.78 23.87
N HIS A 66 9.66 7.27 22.63
CA HIS A 66 9.70 8.70 22.34
C HIS A 66 8.41 9.40 22.83
N PRO A 67 8.49 10.57 23.50
CA PRO A 67 7.32 11.20 24.10
C PRO A 67 6.28 11.72 23.10
N LEU A 68 6.70 12.06 21.89
CA LEU A 68 5.84 12.67 20.85
C LEU A 68 5.61 11.76 19.63
N ARG A 69 6.42 10.71 19.46
CA ARG A 69 6.46 9.93 18.21
C ARG A 69 6.11 8.49 18.52
N PRO A 70 4.98 7.95 18.02
CA PRO A 70 4.61 6.57 18.26
C PRO A 70 5.70 5.61 17.77
N SER A 71 6.07 4.63 18.60
CA SER A 71 7.16 3.70 18.29
C SER A 71 6.90 2.79 17.08
N GLY A 72 5.64 2.67 16.63
CA GLY A 72 5.25 1.73 15.58
C GLY A 72 6.03 1.88 14.27
N TYR A 73 6.25 3.12 13.81
CA TYR A 73 7.04 3.34 12.60
C TYR A 73 8.53 3.09 12.81
N GLY A 74 9.09 3.51 13.95
CA GLY A 74 10.48 3.20 14.30
C GLY A 74 10.75 1.69 14.38
N LEU A 75 9.81 0.91 14.93
CA LEU A 75 9.90 -0.56 14.96
C LEU A 75 9.79 -1.19 13.56
N PHE A 76 8.94 -0.64 12.69
CA PHE A 76 8.88 -1.04 11.28
C PHE A 76 10.23 -0.82 10.57
N LEU A 77 10.85 0.35 10.77
CA LEU A 77 12.18 0.64 10.24
C LEU A 77 13.26 -0.26 10.87
N TRP A 78 13.20 -0.53 12.17
CA TRP A 78 14.10 -1.47 12.85
C TRP A 78 14.05 -2.87 12.22
N GLY A 79 12.86 -3.36 11.87
CA GLY A 79 12.70 -4.65 11.18
C GLY A 79 13.29 -4.66 9.77
N LEU A 80 13.34 -3.51 9.10
CA LEU A 80 13.96 -3.34 7.77
C LEU A 80 15.44 -2.96 7.83
N LYS A 81 15.97 -2.64 9.02
CA LYS A 81 17.38 -2.26 9.23
C LYS A 81 18.39 -3.23 8.61
N PRO A 82 18.23 -4.57 8.67
CA PRO A 82 19.19 -5.50 8.07
C PRO A 82 19.44 -5.30 6.56
N PHE A 83 18.47 -4.72 5.83
CA PHE A 83 18.60 -4.47 4.40
C PHE A 83 19.40 -3.20 4.07
N HIS A 84 19.67 -2.34 5.05
CA HIS A 84 20.44 -1.09 4.89
C HIS A 84 19.98 -0.25 3.68
N SER A 85 18.68 -0.23 3.41
CA SER A 85 18.12 0.35 2.18
C SER A 85 16.86 1.15 2.48
N LEU A 86 16.99 2.47 2.46
CA LEU A 86 15.86 3.39 2.55
C LEU A 86 14.99 3.33 1.28
N ALA A 87 15.59 3.02 0.12
CA ALA A 87 14.85 2.78 -1.11
C ALA A 87 13.89 1.59 -0.98
N LEU A 88 14.26 0.56 -0.24
CA LEU A 88 13.36 -0.57 0.07
C LEU A 88 12.19 -0.11 0.95
N VAL A 89 12.43 0.74 1.95
CA VAL A 89 11.35 1.31 2.80
C VAL A 89 10.35 2.04 1.91
N THR A 90 10.82 2.96 1.07
CA THR A 90 9.97 3.71 0.13
C THR A 90 9.22 2.80 -0.84
N LEU A 91 9.89 1.78 -1.39
CA LEU A 91 9.25 0.79 -2.26
C LEU A 91 8.10 0.07 -1.53
N LEU A 92 8.32 -0.36 -0.29
CA LEU A 92 7.32 -1.04 0.51
C LEU A 92 6.15 -0.12 0.86
N GLN A 93 6.41 1.15 1.16
CA GLN A 93 5.37 2.16 1.39
C GLN A 93 4.48 2.34 0.15
N HIS A 94 5.09 2.53 -1.02
CA HIS A 94 4.36 2.61 -2.30
C HIS A 94 3.56 1.33 -2.60
N ALA A 95 4.19 0.16 -2.45
CA ALA A 95 3.55 -1.12 -2.69
C ALA A 95 2.37 -1.36 -1.74
N ALA A 96 2.49 -0.94 -0.48
CA ALA A 96 1.43 -1.10 0.51
C ALA A 96 0.19 -0.27 0.17
N ILE A 97 0.34 0.98 -0.28
CA ILE A 97 -0.81 1.79 -0.71
C ILE A 97 -1.45 1.25 -2.00
N VAL A 98 -0.64 0.81 -2.97
CA VAL A 98 -1.17 0.13 -4.17
C VAL A 98 -1.95 -1.12 -3.78
N GLY A 99 -1.41 -1.93 -2.85
CA GLY A 99 -2.09 -3.11 -2.30
C GLY A 99 -3.40 -2.75 -1.60
N LEU A 100 -3.40 -1.68 -0.81
CA LEU A 100 -4.59 -1.18 -0.13
C LEU A 100 -5.69 -0.79 -1.13
N ALA A 101 -5.34 -0.09 -2.21
CA ALA A 101 -6.29 0.28 -3.26
C ALA A 101 -6.87 -0.97 -3.98
N VAL A 102 -6.06 -2.01 -4.20
CA VAL A 102 -6.53 -3.28 -4.78
C VAL A 102 -7.51 -4.00 -3.87
N VAL A 103 -7.21 -4.11 -2.57
CA VAL A 103 -8.10 -4.74 -1.59
C VAL A 103 -9.38 -3.93 -1.43
N GLY A 104 -9.28 -2.61 -1.30
CA GLY A 104 -10.43 -1.71 -1.20
C GLY A 104 -11.34 -1.80 -2.43
N TYR A 105 -10.77 -1.77 -3.64
CA TYR A 105 -11.54 -1.96 -4.88
C TYR A 105 -12.28 -3.30 -4.88
N ARG A 106 -11.58 -4.38 -4.53
CA ARG A 106 -12.17 -5.72 -4.50
C ARG A 106 -13.34 -5.76 -3.51
N MET A 107 -13.15 -5.24 -2.31
CA MET A 107 -14.16 -5.24 -1.25
C MET A 107 -15.40 -4.44 -1.68
N LEU A 108 -15.20 -3.24 -2.25
CA LEU A 108 -16.29 -2.43 -2.79
C LEU A 108 -17.12 -3.22 -3.83
N VAL A 109 -16.46 -3.96 -4.73
CA VAL A 109 -17.15 -4.72 -5.78
C VAL A 109 -17.80 -6.01 -5.26
N ARG A 110 -17.17 -6.69 -4.30
CA ARG A 110 -17.55 -8.06 -3.91
C ARG A 110 -18.42 -8.12 -2.68
N ASP A 111 -18.14 -7.27 -1.71
CA ASP A 111 -18.73 -7.36 -0.37
C ASP A 111 -19.79 -6.27 -0.21
N PHE A 112 -19.58 -5.09 -0.83
CA PHE A 112 -20.54 -3.98 -0.86
C PHE A 112 -21.35 -3.86 -2.16
N GLU A 113 -21.12 -4.74 -3.12
CA GLU A 113 -21.84 -4.79 -4.41
C GLU A 113 -21.84 -3.46 -5.21
N VAL A 114 -20.84 -2.59 -4.96
CA VAL A 114 -20.68 -1.32 -5.67
C VAL A 114 -20.37 -1.60 -7.14
N ARG A 115 -21.05 -0.89 -8.04
CA ARG A 115 -20.77 -0.98 -9.48
C ARG A 115 -19.29 -0.67 -9.73
N ARG A 116 -18.64 -1.52 -10.51
CA ARG A 116 -17.19 -1.49 -10.78
C ARG A 116 -16.66 -0.11 -11.19
N THR A 117 -17.44 0.66 -11.94
CA THR A 117 -17.07 2.03 -12.32
C THR A 117 -16.94 2.95 -11.12
N TRP A 118 -17.91 2.92 -10.20
CA TRP A 118 -17.89 3.72 -8.98
C TRP A 118 -16.83 3.23 -8.00
N ALA A 119 -16.63 1.91 -7.89
CA ALA A 119 -15.55 1.36 -7.08
C ALA A 119 -14.16 1.79 -7.59
N ALA A 120 -13.96 1.84 -8.92
CA ALA A 120 -12.71 2.32 -9.52
C ALA A 120 -12.49 3.81 -9.27
N LEU A 121 -13.55 4.63 -9.40
CA LEU A 121 -13.48 6.06 -9.10
C LEU A 121 -13.19 6.31 -7.61
N ALA A 122 -13.77 5.52 -6.71
CA ALA A 122 -13.57 5.66 -5.27
C ALA A 122 -12.12 5.47 -4.82
N VAL A 123 -11.37 4.56 -5.47
CA VAL A 123 -9.95 4.32 -5.15
C VAL A 123 -8.99 5.23 -5.92
N THR A 124 -9.51 6.10 -6.81
CA THR A 124 -8.68 6.98 -7.64
C THR A 124 -7.83 7.95 -6.81
N PRO A 125 -8.35 8.63 -5.76
CA PRO A 125 -7.52 9.51 -4.93
C PRO A 125 -6.34 8.78 -4.27
N ILE A 126 -6.54 7.54 -3.83
CA ILE A 126 -5.47 6.72 -3.23
C ILE A 126 -4.33 6.45 -4.24
N LEU A 127 -4.68 6.29 -5.51
CA LEU A 127 -3.74 5.93 -6.56
C LEU A 127 -3.11 7.12 -7.28
N LEU A 128 -3.84 8.22 -7.47
CA LEU A 128 -3.44 9.31 -8.37
C LEU A 128 -3.21 10.66 -7.68
N ASP A 129 -3.51 10.81 -6.39
CA ASP A 129 -3.21 12.04 -5.65
C ASP A 129 -1.70 12.22 -5.46
N SER A 130 -1.19 13.37 -5.87
CA SER A 130 0.22 13.73 -5.71
C SER A 130 0.64 13.82 -4.24
N TYR A 131 -0.24 14.32 -3.36
CA TYR A 131 0.07 14.43 -1.94
C TYR A 131 0.20 13.04 -1.29
N GLN A 132 -0.70 12.12 -1.66
CA GLN A 132 -0.60 10.73 -1.23
C GLN A 132 0.71 10.06 -1.69
N ILE A 133 1.14 10.30 -2.93
CA ILE A 133 2.43 9.79 -3.45
C ILE A 133 3.62 10.40 -2.69
N GLU A 134 3.55 11.68 -2.34
CA GLU A 134 4.56 12.35 -1.51
C GLU A 134 4.67 11.73 -0.11
N LEU A 135 3.53 11.49 0.56
CA LEU A 135 3.48 10.82 1.85
C LEU A 135 4.09 9.41 1.83
N GLU A 136 3.92 8.67 0.73
CA GLU A 136 4.55 7.36 0.54
C GLU A 136 6.06 7.44 0.35
N HIS A 137 6.54 8.57 -0.19
CA HIS A 137 7.95 8.82 -0.45
C HIS A 137 8.69 9.39 0.77
N LEU A 138 7.96 10.05 1.67
CA LEU A 138 8.45 10.55 2.95
C LEU A 138 8.81 9.41 3.91
N LEU A 139 9.90 9.58 4.65
CA LEU A 139 10.28 8.68 5.75
C LEU A 139 9.51 9.08 7.01
N LEU A 140 8.19 8.85 7.00
CA LEU A 140 7.25 9.22 8.05
C LEU A 140 6.23 8.11 8.33
N SER A 141 5.59 8.20 9.50
CA SER A 141 4.62 7.22 9.99
C SER A 141 3.30 7.20 9.22
N ASP A 142 2.97 8.25 8.49
CA ASP A 142 1.66 8.50 7.87
C ASP A 142 1.22 7.36 6.96
N THR A 143 2.13 6.88 6.10
CA THR A 143 1.82 5.79 5.17
C THR A 143 1.58 4.47 5.90
N LEU A 144 2.44 4.11 6.85
CA LEU A 144 2.26 2.89 7.64
C LEU A 144 0.95 2.95 8.45
N PHE A 145 0.69 4.09 9.09
CA PHE A 145 -0.56 4.32 9.83
C PHE A 145 -1.77 4.15 8.92
N THR A 146 -1.77 4.80 7.74
CA THR A 146 -2.85 4.71 6.75
C THR A 146 -3.13 3.27 6.35
N VAL A 147 -2.09 2.50 6.03
CA VAL A 147 -2.22 1.08 5.65
C VAL A 147 -2.78 0.25 6.80
N LEU A 148 -2.30 0.45 8.02
CA LEU A 148 -2.74 -0.31 9.18
C LEU A 148 -4.18 0.02 9.58
N ILE A 149 -4.57 1.30 9.61
CA ILE A 149 -5.92 1.70 10.02
C ILE A 149 -6.94 1.29 8.98
N PHE A 150 -6.69 1.54 7.68
CA PHE A 150 -7.59 1.06 6.64
C PHE A 150 -7.58 -0.46 6.55
N GLY A 151 -6.42 -1.11 6.72
CA GLY A 151 -6.35 -2.57 6.79
C GLY A 151 -7.22 -3.14 7.91
N ALA A 152 -7.19 -2.55 9.10
CA ALA A 152 -8.05 -2.93 10.21
C ALA A 152 -9.53 -2.72 9.89
N LEU A 153 -9.90 -1.60 9.26
CA LEU A 153 -11.28 -1.35 8.83
C LEU A 153 -11.75 -2.36 7.78
N LEU A 154 -10.91 -2.69 6.79
CA LEU A 154 -11.21 -3.68 5.76
C LEU A 154 -11.35 -5.10 6.34
N VAL A 155 -10.66 -5.41 7.44
CA VAL A 155 -10.80 -6.69 8.14
C VAL A 155 -12.08 -6.75 8.99
N LEU A 156 -12.54 -5.60 9.50
CA LEU A 156 -13.72 -5.52 10.36
C LEU A 156 -15.04 -5.52 9.57
N ALA A 157 -15.02 -4.93 8.38
CA ALA A 157 -16.21 -4.70 7.56
C ALA A 157 -16.63 -5.94 6.75
#